data_AF-A0A2G6DUF0-F1
#
_entry.id   AF-A0A2G6DUF0-F1
#
_cell.length_a   1.000
_cell.length_b   1.000
_cell.length_c   1.000
_cell.angle_alpha   90.00
_cell.angle_beta   90.00
_cell.angle_gamma   90.00
#
_symmetry.space_group_name_H-M   'P 1'
#
loop_
_entity.id
_entity.type
_entity.pdbx_description
1 polymer ?
#
loop_
_entity_poly.entity_id
_entity_poly.type
_entity_poly.pdbx_seq_one_letter_code
_entity_poly.pdbx_strand_id
1 'polypeptide(L)'
;MSAMLPDFVTALEPYWEAKGEQPFATYIHSRKDEVSDALLSVTDSRAKRPKHAPLAKVYNSLRPKAKDQVEEALPRLGSTVEALAT
;
A
#
# COMPACT_ATOMS: atom_id res chain seq x y z
N MET A 1 -0.28 -10.79 -8.86
CA MET A 1 0.31 -10.15 -7.67
C MET A 1 1.78 -9.79 -7.89
N SER A 2 2.64 -10.73 -8.30
CA SER A 2 4.10 -10.53 -8.40
C SER A 2 4.52 -9.37 -9.31
N ALA A 3 3.76 -9.07 -10.36
CA ALA A 3 4.04 -7.94 -11.26
C ALA A 3 3.75 -6.55 -10.67
N MET A 4 3.19 -6.44 -9.46
CA MET A 4 2.97 -5.19 -8.72
C MET A 4 3.90 -5.05 -7.52
N LEU A 5 4.60 -6.13 -7.15
CA LEU A 5 5.46 -6.12 -5.97
C LEU A 5 6.51 -4.99 -6.03
N PRO A 6 7.19 -4.73 -7.17
CA PRO A 6 8.14 -3.62 -7.25
C PRO A 6 7.45 -2.26 -7.01
N ASP A 7 6.29 -2.04 -7.60
CA ASP A 7 5.52 -0.79 -7.45
C ASP A 7 5.12 -0.55 -5.97
N PHE A 8 4.74 -1.62 -5.25
CA PHE A 8 4.42 -1.54 -3.83
C PHE A 8 5.65 -1.28 -2.95
N VAL A 9 6.81 -1.85 -3.30
CA VAL A 9 8.07 -1.56 -2.60
C VAL A 9 8.41 -0.09 -2.77
N THR A 10 8.37 0.44 -3.99
CA THR A 10 8.59 1.87 -4.24
C THR A 10 7.60 2.76 -3.48
N ALA A 11 6.34 2.33 -3.34
CA ALA A 11 5.36 3.07 -2.52
C ALA A 11 5.70 3.07 -1.02
N LEU A 12 6.40 2.04 -0.53
CA LEU A 12 6.81 1.91 0.88
C LEU A 12 8.16 2.57 1.20
N GLU A 13 9.05 2.73 0.21
CA GLU A 13 10.39 3.30 0.36
C GLU A 13 10.42 4.62 1.16
N PRO A 14 9.56 5.63 0.89
CA PRO A 14 9.58 6.88 1.65
C PRO A 14 9.31 6.68 3.15
N TYR A 15 8.48 5.71 3.51
CA TYR A 15 8.16 5.39 4.90
C TYR A 15 9.28 4.58 5.56
N TRP A 16 9.97 3.74 4.78
CA TRP A 16 11.12 2.99 5.27
C TRP A 16 12.26 3.92 5.68
N GLU A 17 12.61 4.86 4.80
CA GLU A 17 13.65 5.86 5.06
C GLU A 17 13.28 6.81 6.22
N ALA A 18 11.99 7.11 6.38
CA ALA A 18 11.50 8.05 7.39
C ALA A 18 11.23 7.44 8.77
N LYS A 19 11.32 6.10 8.94
CA LYS A 19 10.96 5.43 10.20
C LYS A 19 11.93 5.72 11.35
N GLY A 20 13.16 6.11 11.03
CA GLY A 20 14.24 6.27 12.00
C GLY A 20 14.50 4.97 12.78
N GLU A 21 14.58 5.07 14.11
CA GLU A 21 14.80 3.92 15.00
C GLU A 21 13.52 3.15 15.34
N GLN A 22 12.34 3.61 14.89
CA GLN A 22 11.08 2.94 15.19
C GLN A 22 10.97 1.60 14.43
N PRO A 23 10.35 0.56 15.04
CA PRO A 23 9.95 -0.63 14.32
C PRO A 23 9.04 -0.25 13.15
N PHE A 24 9.32 -0.78 11.96
CA PHE A 24 8.64 -0.35 10.75
C PHE A 24 7.13 -0.56 10.82
N ALA A 25 6.70 -1.70 11.39
CA ALA A 25 5.29 -2.01 11.64
C ALA A 25 4.57 -0.93 12.47
N THR A 26 5.21 -0.47 13.55
CA THR A 26 4.66 0.58 14.42
C THR A 26 4.58 1.91 13.68
N TYR A 27 5.63 2.26 12.92
CA TYR A 27 5.69 3.50 12.16
C TYR A 27 4.56 3.59 11.13
N ILE A 28 4.43 2.59 10.26
CA ILE A 28 3.42 2.63 9.19
C ILE A 28 1.98 2.51 9.73
N HIS A 29 1.76 1.78 10.84
CA HIS A 29 0.45 1.70 11.46
C HIS A 29 0.01 3.04 12.07
N SER A 30 0.94 3.83 12.63
CA SER A 30 0.64 5.19 13.10
C SER A 30 0.24 6.15 11.96
N ARG A 31 0.58 5.79 10.72
CA ARG A 31 0.28 6.52 9.47
C ARG A 31 -0.64 5.75 8.55
N LYS A 32 -1.51 4.90 9.11
CA LYS A 32 -2.28 3.91 8.34
C LYS A 32 -3.07 4.50 7.17
N ASP A 33 -3.61 5.69 7.33
CA ASP A 33 -4.38 6.37 6.28
C ASP A 33 -3.49 6.71 5.07
N GLU A 34 -2.35 7.38 5.33
CA GLU A 34 -1.35 7.79 4.33
C GLU A 34 -0.75 6.57 3.61
N VAL A 35 -0.31 5.57 4.38
CA VAL A 35 0.37 4.39 3.85
C VAL A 35 -0.60 3.53 3.03
N SER A 36 -1.85 3.40 3.47
CA SER A 36 -2.86 2.63 2.73
C SER A 36 -3.22 3.30 1.41
N ASP A 37 -3.32 4.64 1.38
CA ASP A 37 -3.53 5.36 0.14
C ASP A 37 -2.33 5.26 -0.81
N ALA A 38 -1.10 5.30 -0.28
CA ALA A 38 0.11 5.09 -1.08
C ALA A 38 0.13 3.70 -1.74
N LEU A 39 -0.20 2.65 -0.97
CA LEU A 39 -0.31 1.28 -1.51
C LEU A 39 -1.43 1.16 -2.54
N LEU A 40 -2.63 1.67 -2.25
CA LEU A 40 -3.76 1.62 -3.19
C LEU A 40 -3.52 2.43 -4.47
N SER A 41 -2.67 3.46 -4.43
CA SER A 41 -2.31 4.24 -5.62
C SER A 41 -1.70 3.39 -6.75
N VAL A 42 -1.04 2.27 -6.40
CA VAL A 42 -0.48 1.30 -7.35
C VAL A 42 -1.59 0.64 -8.17
N THR A 43 -2.68 0.21 -7.51
CA THR A 43 -3.83 -0.39 -8.18
C THR A 43 -4.70 0.66 -8.86
N ASP A 44 -4.82 1.86 -8.28
CA ASP A 44 -5.52 3.00 -8.88
C ASP A 44 -4.91 3.36 -10.25
N SER A 45 -3.58 3.44 -10.33
CA SER A 45 -2.84 3.76 -11.55
C SER A 45 -3.09 2.75 -12.67
N ARG A 46 -3.32 1.48 -12.31
CA ARG A 46 -3.66 0.43 -13.28
C ARG A 46 -5.12 0.55 -13.73
N ALA A 47 -6.06 0.81 -12.83
CA ALA A 47 -7.47 1.00 -13.15
C ALA A 47 -7.69 2.19 -14.11
N LYS A 48 -6.85 3.22 -14.04
CA LYS A 48 -6.88 4.40 -14.92
C LYS A 48 -6.39 4.14 -16.36
N ARG A 49 -5.81 2.98 -16.67
CA ARG A 49 -5.35 2.68 -18.04
C ARG A 49 -6.54 2.67 -19.01
N PRO A 50 -6.43 3.23 -20.24
CA PRO A 50 -7.56 3.36 -21.17
C PRO A 50 -8.33 2.06 -21.42
N LYS A 51 -7.61 0.93 -21.49
CA LYS A 51 -8.19 -0.41 -21.64
C LYS A 51 -9.10 -0.88 -20.49
N HIS A 52 -9.08 -0.18 -19.36
CA HIS A 52 -9.85 -0.50 -18.15
C HIS A 52 -10.91 0.56 -17.82
N ALA A 53 -11.09 1.59 -18.68
CA ALA A 53 -12.03 2.69 -18.46
C ALA A 53 -13.48 2.24 -18.12
N PRO A 54 -14.06 1.19 -18.75
CA PRO A 54 -15.41 0.72 -18.39
C PRO A 54 -15.51 0.16 -16.96
N LEU A 55 -14.41 -0.35 -16.40
CA LEU A 55 -14.36 -0.98 -15.08
C LEU A 55 -13.96 -0.02 -13.96
N ALA A 56 -13.44 1.16 -14.31
CA ALA A 56 -12.92 2.14 -13.34
C ALA A 56 -13.97 2.57 -12.32
N LYS A 57 -15.25 2.73 -12.72
CA LYS A 57 -16.33 3.13 -11.82
C LYS A 57 -16.61 2.08 -10.73
N VAL A 58 -16.66 0.81 -11.11
CA VAL A 58 -16.89 -0.30 -10.18
C VAL A 58 -15.71 -0.42 -9.22
N TYR A 59 -14.48 -0.35 -9.74
CA TYR A 59 -13.27 -0.33 -8.92
C TYR A 59 -13.28 0.81 -7.89
N ASN A 60 -13.57 2.04 -8.31
CA ASN A 60 -13.60 3.21 -7.43
C ASN A 60 -14.63 3.06 -6.30
N SER A 61 -15.75 2.36 -6.54
CA SER A 61 -16.73 2.09 -5.48
C SER A 61 -16.26 1.08 -4.43
N LEU A 62 -15.34 0.17 -4.81
CA LEU A 62 -14.78 -0.84 -3.91
C LEU A 62 -13.51 -0.35 -3.18
N ARG A 63 -12.85 0.70 -3.70
CA ARG A 63 -11.61 1.25 -3.14
C ARG A 63 -11.69 1.60 -1.64
N PRO A 64 -12.75 2.25 -1.12
CA PRO A 64 -12.82 2.58 0.31
C PRO A 64 -12.76 1.33 1.19
N LYS A 65 -13.52 0.29 0.85
CA LYS A 65 -13.48 -0.99 1.58
C LYS A 65 -12.11 -1.68 1.47
N ALA A 66 -11.45 -1.56 0.32
CA ALA A 66 -10.08 -2.06 0.16
C ALA A 66 -9.10 -1.31 1.08
N LYS A 67 -9.29 0.00 1.30
CA LYS A 67 -8.47 0.79 2.23
C LYS A 67 -8.56 0.25 3.66
N ASP A 68 -9.77 0.00 4.14
CA ASP A 68 -9.98 -0.57 5.48
C ASP A 68 -9.21 -1.89 5.66
N GLN A 69 -9.26 -2.76 4.65
CA GLN A 69 -8.53 -4.04 4.67
C GLN A 69 -7.00 -3.87 4.61
N VAL A 70 -6.51 -2.87 3.87
CA VAL A 70 -5.07 -2.56 3.83
C VAL A 70 -4.61 -2.04 5.18
N GLU A 71 -5.36 -1.11 5.80
CA GLU A 71 -5.06 -0.56 7.12
C GLU A 71 -4.93 -1.66 8.18
N GLU A 72 -5.88 -2.61 8.20
CA GLU A 72 -5.87 -3.77 9.10
C GLU A 72 -4.64 -4.67 8.88
N ALA A 73 -4.15 -4.77 7.65
CA ALA A 73 -3.01 -5.60 7.30
C ALA A 73 -1.64 -4.96 7.56
N LEU A 74 -1.57 -3.62 7.73
CA LEU A 74 -0.32 -2.89 7.85
C LEU A 74 0.62 -3.41 8.95
N PRO A 75 0.18 -3.72 10.18
CA PRO A 75 1.09 -4.20 11.22
C PRO A 75 1.85 -5.46 10.78
N ARG A 76 1.14 -6.45 10.23
CA ARG A 76 1.74 -7.70 9.75
C ARG A 76 2.64 -7.47 8.54
N LEU A 77 2.22 -6.59 7.62
CA LEU A 77 3.03 -6.24 6.45
C LEU A 77 4.35 -5.61 6.89
N GLY A 78 4.31 -4.62 7.77
CA GLY A 78 5.50 -3.94 8.27
C GLY A 78 6.48 -4.88 8.96
N SER A 79 5.98 -5.80 9.81
CA SER A 79 6.86 -6.81 10.45
C SER A 79 7.50 -7.74 9.42
N THR A 80 6.77 -8.10 8.37
CA THR A 80 7.30 -8.98 7.31
C THR A 80 8.39 -8.28 6.50
N VAL A 81 8.17 -7.01 6.12
CA VAL A 81 9.16 -6.21 5.40
C VAL A 81 10.41 -6.01 6.23
N GLU A 82 10.27 -5.66 7.51
CA GLU A 82 11.40 -5.46 8.42
C GLU A 82 12.24 -6.72 8.60
N ALA A 83 11.59 -7.90 8.70
CA ALA A 83 12.26 -9.19 8.80
C ALA A 83 12.98 -9.62 7.51
N LEU A 84 12.55 -9.14 6.34
CA LEU A 84 13.18 -9.47 5.05
C LEU A 84 14.29 -8.48 4.65
N ALA A 85 14.28 -7.28 5.23
CA ALA A 85 15.28 -6.24 5.00
C ALA A 85 16.50 -6.38 5.93
N THR A 86 16.41 -7.22 6.96
CA THR A 86 17.47 -7.53 7.93
C THR A 86 18.09 -8.88 7.63
#